data_AF-A0A8T3PHD7-F1
#
_entry.id   AF-A0A8T3PHD7-F1
#
_cell.length_a   1.000
_cell.length_b   1.000
_cell.length_c   1.000
_cell.angle_alpha   90.00
_cell.angle_beta   90.00
_cell.angle_gamma   90.00
#
_symmetry.space_group_name_H-M   'P 1'
#
loop_
_entity.id
_entity.type
_entity.pdbx_description
1 polymer ?
#
loop_
_entity_poly.entity_id
_entity_poly.type
_entity_poly.pdbx_seq_one_letter_code
_entity_poly.pdbx_strand_id
1 'polypeptide(L)'
;MTEVAIDGFAAAAPGAAPITRATDLTGVLVLKHDTLFLTSDSFGDVHPDSRGLGLYAGDTRVLSHYELRINGVRPVVLRTGSGASYGGTIQLTNPDFLRNPGDKLDAEVVLRRQSLGVVRDRLLSDGFAERITLENFTTHPERCCLTLRLDADFADIFEVRGVVRDQRGTREPDQVRDDGVEFVYVGLDGQRRRTRLRVSDPMRQVPASLTVEQVDACVRLGEPWPDAPDEPAEPGQVLLVFDPTLAPG
;
A
#
# COMPACT_ATOMS: atom_id res chain seq x y z
N MET A 1 23.99 14.57 14.93
CA MET A 1 24.24 15.03 13.55
C MET A 1 24.45 13.76 12.74
N THR A 2 23.36 13.21 12.20
CA THR A 2 23.39 11.95 11.46
C THR A 2 23.14 12.32 10.01
N GLU A 3 24.22 12.39 9.26
CA GLU A 3 24.21 12.57 7.82
C GLU A 3 23.68 11.26 7.21
N VAL A 4 22.59 11.35 6.45
CA VAL A 4 21.97 10.20 5.78
C VAL A 4 22.11 10.42 4.28
N ALA A 5 22.91 9.57 3.65
CA ALA A 5 22.99 9.45 2.21
C ALA A 5 21.73 8.74 1.67
N ILE A 6 21.23 9.24 0.54
CA ILE A 6 20.09 8.67 -0.18
C ILE A 6 20.66 7.58 -1.11
N ASP A 7 20.37 6.31 -0.84
CA ASP A 7 20.53 5.26 -1.84
C ASP A 7 19.28 5.28 -2.74
N GLY A 8 19.52 5.52 -4.02
CA GLY A 8 18.55 6.06 -4.96
C GLY A 8 17.34 5.19 -5.32
N PHE A 9 16.53 5.77 -6.20
CA PHE A 9 15.31 5.21 -6.76
C PHE A 9 15.63 4.14 -7.82
N ALA A 10 14.93 3.01 -7.81
CA ALA A 10 15.07 1.98 -8.86
C ALA A 10 13.72 1.69 -9.53
N ALA A 11 13.62 1.80 -10.85
CA ALA A 11 12.49 1.23 -11.56
C ALA A 11 12.66 -0.29 -11.63
N ALA A 12 11.64 -1.06 -11.28
CA ALA A 12 11.61 -2.45 -11.68
C ALA A 12 11.29 -2.56 -13.17
N ALA A 13 11.71 -3.66 -13.80
CA ALA A 13 11.52 -3.85 -15.23
C ALA A 13 10.03 -3.88 -15.59
N PRO A 14 9.58 -3.22 -16.67
CA PRO A 14 8.18 -3.17 -17.04
C PRO A 14 7.67 -4.56 -17.42
N GLY A 15 6.76 -5.09 -16.61
CA GLY A 15 5.96 -6.26 -16.93
C GLY A 15 4.74 -6.26 -16.02
N ALA A 16 3.64 -5.67 -16.49
CA ALA A 16 2.38 -5.73 -15.77
C ALA A 16 2.07 -7.20 -15.45
N ALA A 17 1.87 -7.51 -14.17
CA ALA A 17 1.47 -8.85 -13.78
C ALA A 17 0.23 -9.27 -14.60
N PRO A 18 0.12 -10.53 -15.01
CA PRO A 18 -1.02 -10.96 -15.81
C PRO A 18 -2.33 -10.68 -15.07
N ILE A 19 -3.31 -10.16 -15.79
CA ILE A 19 -4.64 -9.89 -15.25
C ILE A 19 -5.26 -11.23 -14.86
N THR A 20 -5.37 -11.47 -13.55
CA THR A 20 -5.99 -12.69 -13.03
C THR A 20 -7.50 -12.54 -13.10
N ARG A 21 -8.17 -13.55 -13.68
CA ARG A 21 -9.62 -13.59 -13.77
C ARG A 21 -10.24 -13.65 -12.38
N ALA A 22 -11.15 -12.72 -12.10
CA ALA A 22 -11.97 -12.75 -10.90
C ALA A 22 -12.99 -13.90 -10.96
N THR A 23 -12.88 -14.84 -10.03
CA THR A 23 -13.76 -16.01 -9.88
C THR A 23 -14.24 -16.21 -8.44
N ASP A 24 -13.69 -15.48 -7.48
CA ASP A 24 -14.02 -15.52 -6.07
C ASP A 24 -14.42 -14.12 -5.58
N LEU A 25 -15.37 -14.02 -4.67
CA LEU A 25 -15.75 -12.75 -4.02
C LEU A 25 -15.74 -12.88 -2.49
N THR A 26 -15.23 -14.00 -1.98
CA THR A 26 -15.20 -14.33 -0.56
C THR A 26 -14.14 -13.52 0.16
N GLY A 27 -14.48 -13.00 1.35
CA GLY A 27 -13.53 -12.28 2.20
C GLY A 27 -13.02 -10.96 1.61
N VAL A 28 -13.77 -10.38 0.65
CA VAL A 28 -13.49 -9.07 0.07
C VAL A 28 -14.12 -7.98 0.93
N LEU A 29 -13.29 -7.01 1.34
CA LEU A 29 -13.76 -5.74 1.90
C LEU A 29 -14.02 -4.77 0.75
N VAL A 30 -15.16 -4.08 0.81
CA VAL A 30 -15.56 -3.10 -0.21
C VAL A 30 -15.75 -1.74 0.44
N LEU A 31 -15.06 -0.72 -0.07
CA LEU A 31 -15.41 0.68 0.12
C LEU A 31 -15.98 1.22 -1.19
N LYS A 32 -17.01 2.06 -1.10
CA LYS A 32 -17.66 2.69 -2.25
C LYS A 32 -17.95 4.16 -1.97
N HIS A 33 -17.57 5.00 -2.92
CA HIS A 33 -17.94 6.41 -2.97
C HIS A 33 -18.17 6.80 -4.43
N ASP A 34 -19.40 7.22 -4.78
CA ASP A 34 -19.81 7.50 -6.16
C ASP A 34 -19.42 6.40 -7.17
N THR A 35 -18.49 6.70 -8.08
CA THR A 35 -17.96 5.82 -9.13
C THR A 35 -16.67 5.11 -8.72
N LEU A 36 -16.14 5.40 -7.53
CA LEU A 36 -14.97 4.73 -6.97
C LEU A 36 -15.38 3.51 -6.15
N PHE A 37 -14.64 2.43 -6.34
CA PHE A 37 -14.76 1.22 -5.54
C PHE A 37 -13.36 0.74 -5.15
N LEU A 38 -13.11 0.54 -3.87
CA LEU A 38 -11.92 -0.15 -3.39
C LEU A 38 -12.32 -1.53 -2.92
N THR A 39 -11.77 -2.56 -3.57
CA THR A 39 -11.88 -3.95 -3.16
C THR A 39 -10.54 -4.43 -2.65
N SER A 40 -10.49 -4.87 -1.40
CA SER A 40 -9.28 -5.40 -0.75
C SER A 40 -9.61 -6.68 -0.01
N ASP A 41 -8.60 -7.39 0.48
CA ASP A 41 -8.85 -8.46 1.43
C ASP A 41 -9.03 -7.95 2.87
N SER A 42 -9.18 -8.88 3.83
CA SER A 42 -9.40 -8.58 5.24
C SER A 42 -8.25 -7.82 5.93
N PHE A 43 -7.05 -7.83 5.35
CA PHE A 43 -5.87 -7.12 5.86
C PHE A 43 -5.77 -5.71 5.28
N GLY A 44 -6.65 -5.39 4.32
CA GLY A 44 -6.63 -4.14 3.58
C GLY A 44 -5.72 -4.15 2.35
N ASP A 45 -5.16 -5.30 2.00
CA ASP A 45 -4.25 -5.40 0.85
C ASP A 45 -5.02 -5.66 -0.45
N VAL A 46 -4.48 -5.14 -1.53
CA VAL A 46 -4.84 -5.45 -2.91
C VAL A 46 -3.68 -6.25 -3.49
N HIS A 47 -3.96 -7.46 -3.96
CA HIS A 47 -2.95 -8.29 -4.59
C HIS A 47 -3.56 -9.05 -5.79
N PRO A 48 -2.74 -9.39 -6.80
CA PRO A 48 -3.24 -10.05 -8.01
C PRO A 48 -3.66 -11.49 -7.69
N ASP A 49 -4.96 -11.70 -7.49
CA ASP A 49 -5.55 -13.01 -7.26
C ASP A 49 -6.95 -13.15 -7.92
N SER A 50 -7.60 -14.27 -7.67
CA SER A 50 -8.91 -14.60 -8.22
C SER A 50 -10.07 -13.80 -7.61
N ARG A 51 -9.82 -12.85 -6.70
CA ARG A 51 -10.86 -12.01 -6.11
C ARG A 51 -11.11 -10.71 -6.86
N GLY A 52 -10.24 -10.39 -7.83
CA GLY A 52 -10.37 -9.16 -8.60
C GLY A 52 -10.17 -7.92 -7.73
N LEU A 53 -9.30 -7.98 -6.72
CA LEU A 53 -9.01 -6.85 -5.84
C LEU A 53 -8.48 -5.66 -6.66
N GLY A 54 -8.74 -4.45 -6.18
CA GLY A 54 -8.30 -3.22 -6.81
C GLY A 54 -9.05 -1.97 -6.39
N LEU A 55 -8.45 -0.82 -6.69
CA LEU A 55 -9.17 0.46 -6.78
C LEU A 55 -9.71 0.59 -8.20
N TYR A 56 -11.02 0.78 -8.32
CA TYR A 56 -11.72 0.96 -9.57
C TYR A 56 -12.27 2.38 -9.66
N ALA A 57 -12.06 3.02 -10.80
CA ALA A 57 -12.69 4.27 -11.16
C ALA A 57 -13.62 4.02 -12.36
N GLY A 58 -14.93 4.08 -12.12
CA GLY A 58 -15.91 3.55 -13.06
C GLY A 58 -15.66 2.06 -13.30
N ASP A 59 -15.44 1.69 -14.56
CA ASP A 59 -15.22 0.30 -14.97
C ASP A 59 -13.74 -0.07 -15.15
N THR A 60 -12.79 0.78 -14.71
CA THR A 60 -11.34 0.55 -14.90
C THR A 60 -10.63 0.39 -13.56
N ARG A 61 -9.84 -0.68 -13.40
CA ARG A 61 -8.95 -0.89 -12.26
C ARG A 61 -7.73 0.03 -12.38
N VAL A 62 -7.72 1.08 -11.57
CA VAL A 62 -6.65 2.10 -11.56
C VAL A 62 -5.53 1.78 -10.56
N LEU A 63 -5.73 0.82 -9.65
CA LEU A 63 -4.69 0.25 -8.77
C LEU A 63 -4.91 -1.26 -8.67
N SER A 64 -3.94 -2.06 -9.11
CA SER A 64 -4.02 -3.53 -9.17
C SER A 64 -3.18 -4.22 -8.09
N HIS A 65 -2.28 -3.50 -7.42
CA HIS A 65 -1.50 -3.99 -6.30
C HIS A 65 -1.33 -2.87 -5.26
N TYR A 66 -1.58 -3.20 -4.00
CA TYR A 66 -1.40 -2.37 -2.82
C TYR A 66 -1.21 -3.26 -1.59
N GLU A 67 0.02 -3.63 -1.27
CA GLU A 67 0.32 -4.52 -0.14
C GLU A 67 1.25 -3.87 0.89
N LEU A 68 0.90 -3.95 2.17
CA LEU A 68 1.75 -3.53 3.28
C LEU A 68 2.59 -4.69 3.83
N ARG A 69 3.89 -4.46 4.04
CA ARG A 69 4.81 -5.36 4.73
C ARG A 69 5.57 -4.63 5.84
N ILE A 70 5.90 -5.37 6.90
CA ILE A 70 6.83 -4.97 7.95
C ILE A 70 8.01 -5.93 7.91
N ASN A 71 9.23 -5.42 7.75
CA ASN A 71 10.45 -6.19 7.57
C ASN A 71 10.29 -7.30 6.50
N GLY A 72 9.63 -6.96 5.38
CA GLY A 72 9.36 -7.89 4.28
C GLY A 72 8.25 -8.91 4.51
N VAL A 73 7.65 -8.97 5.71
CA VAL A 73 6.59 -9.94 6.06
C VAL A 73 5.23 -9.25 6.15
N ARG A 74 4.17 -9.99 5.80
CA ARG A 74 2.81 -9.51 5.94
C ARG A 74 2.45 -9.36 7.44
N PRO A 75 1.84 -8.24 7.86
CA PRO A 75 1.25 -8.13 9.19
C PRO A 75 0.10 -9.13 9.40
N VAL A 76 -0.22 -9.41 10.66
CA VAL A 76 -1.31 -10.29 11.09
C VAL A 76 -2.51 -9.45 11.48
N VAL A 77 -3.72 -9.78 10.99
CA VAL A 77 -4.95 -9.07 11.39
C VAL A 77 -5.30 -9.37 12.85
N LEU A 78 -5.52 -8.32 13.62
CA LEU A 78 -6.14 -8.39 14.94
C LEU A 78 -7.65 -8.12 14.85
N ARG A 79 -8.02 -7.09 14.09
CA ARG A 79 -9.40 -6.68 13.90
C ARG A 79 -9.58 -5.96 12.58
N THR A 80 -10.68 -6.26 11.90
CA THR A 80 -11.17 -5.48 10.76
C THR A 80 -12.45 -4.80 11.19
N GLY A 81 -12.45 -3.46 11.21
CA GLY A 81 -13.63 -2.64 11.45
C GLY A 81 -14.09 -2.01 10.15
N SER A 82 -15.28 -2.38 9.67
CA SER A 82 -15.96 -1.60 8.64
C SER A 82 -16.57 -0.36 9.30
N GLY A 83 -16.14 0.83 8.89
CA GLY A 83 -16.87 2.06 9.16
C GLY A 83 -18.11 2.17 8.26
N ALA A 84 -18.56 3.39 7.96
CA ALA A 84 -19.54 3.65 6.90
C ALA A 84 -19.09 3.05 5.54
N SER A 85 -19.97 2.98 4.54
CA SER A 85 -19.66 2.35 3.24
C SER A 85 -18.43 2.89 2.50
N TYR A 86 -17.91 4.05 2.91
CA TYR A 86 -16.81 4.78 2.29
C TYR A 86 -15.55 4.86 3.17
N GLY A 87 -15.52 4.26 4.37
CA GLY A 87 -14.34 4.26 5.23
C GLY A 87 -14.23 3.05 6.17
N GLY A 88 -13.04 2.79 6.69
CA GLY A 88 -12.84 1.67 7.61
C GLY A 88 -11.48 1.67 8.29
N THR A 89 -11.38 0.95 9.39
CA THR A 89 -10.16 0.84 10.21
C THR A 89 -9.74 -0.61 10.31
N ILE A 90 -8.47 -0.91 10.06
CA ILE A 90 -7.91 -2.26 10.16
C ILE A 90 -6.77 -2.22 11.17
N GLN A 91 -6.87 -3.05 12.20
CA GLN A 91 -5.83 -3.22 13.22
C GLN A 91 -5.06 -4.50 12.92
N LEU A 92 -3.75 -4.36 12.78
CA LEU A 92 -2.80 -5.41 12.49
C LEU A 92 -1.67 -5.42 13.53
N THR A 93 -0.84 -6.46 13.48
CA THR A 93 0.38 -6.54 14.27
C THR A 93 1.49 -7.27 13.52
N ASN A 94 2.74 -7.10 13.96
CA ASN A 94 3.83 -7.89 13.41
C ASN A 94 3.75 -9.39 13.79
N PRO A 95 4.17 -10.29 12.89
CA PRO A 95 4.46 -11.68 13.25
C PRO A 95 5.77 -11.78 14.05
N ASP A 96 6.09 -12.98 14.54
CA ASP A 96 7.43 -13.24 15.09
C ASP A 96 8.49 -13.06 13.99
N PHE A 97 9.48 -12.20 14.25
CA PHE A 97 10.65 -12.06 13.38
C PHE A 97 11.82 -12.86 13.95
N LEU A 98 12.32 -13.81 13.15
CA LEU A 98 13.40 -14.72 13.53
C LEU A 98 14.71 -14.26 12.87
N ARG A 99 15.80 -14.28 13.63
CA ARG A 99 17.15 -13.91 13.14
C ARG A 99 17.63 -14.87 12.06
N ASN A 100 17.34 -16.16 12.26
CA ASN A 100 17.72 -17.26 11.38
C ASN A 100 16.49 -18.13 11.07
N PRO A 101 15.60 -17.72 10.15
CA PRO A 101 14.34 -18.42 9.88
C PRO A 101 14.51 -19.88 9.44
N GLY A 102 15.68 -20.24 8.88
CA GLY A 102 15.99 -21.60 8.43
C GLY A 102 16.46 -22.55 9.53
N ASP A 103 16.80 -22.03 10.72
CA ASP A 103 17.41 -22.81 11.79
C ASP A 103 16.37 -23.15 12.87
N LYS A 104 15.66 -24.27 12.69
CA LYS A 104 14.46 -24.60 13.49
C LYS A 104 14.73 -24.86 14.98
N LEU A 105 15.97 -25.14 15.36
CA LEU A 105 16.35 -25.41 16.75
C LEU A 105 16.82 -24.16 17.50
N ASP A 106 17.51 -23.25 16.81
CA ASP A 106 18.23 -22.11 17.41
C ASP A 106 17.85 -20.74 16.82
N ALA A 107 16.66 -20.63 16.21
CA ALA A 107 16.15 -19.35 15.72
C ALA A 107 15.88 -18.38 16.87
N GLU A 108 16.81 -17.44 17.09
CA GLU A 108 16.63 -16.32 18.01
C GLU A 108 15.50 -15.40 17.51
N VAL A 109 14.50 -15.15 18.36
CA VAL A 109 13.43 -14.19 18.07
C VAL A 109 14.00 -12.78 18.22
N VAL A 110 14.14 -12.06 17.10
CA VAL A 110 14.64 -10.68 17.06
C VAL A 110 13.57 -9.71 17.53
N LEU A 111 12.32 -9.97 17.17
CA LEU A 111 11.17 -9.17 17.58
C LEU A 111 9.95 -10.09 17.71
N ARG A 112 9.37 -10.12 18.91
CA ARG A 112 8.22 -10.99 19.20
C ARG A 112 6.98 -10.48 18.47
N ARG A 113 6.06 -11.38 18.14
CA ARG A 113 4.70 -11.04 17.70
C ARG A 113 4.05 -10.08 18.71
N GLN A 114 3.15 -9.22 18.23
CA GLN A 114 2.43 -8.28 19.10
C GLN A 114 3.31 -7.19 19.73
N SER A 115 4.56 -7.04 19.27
CA SER A 115 5.45 -5.96 19.70
C SER A 115 5.20 -4.66 18.97
N LEU A 116 4.71 -4.72 17.73
CA LEU A 116 4.34 -3.59 16.90
C LEU A 116 2.85 -3.67 16.55
N GLY A 117 2.11 -2.61 16.85
CA GLY A 117 0.74 -2.41 16.36
C GLY A 117 0.76 -1.64 15.05
N VAL A 118 -0.13 -2.01 14.13
CA VAL A 118 -0.38 -1.22 12.92
C VAL A 118 -1.86 -0.92 12.80
N VAL A 119 -2.20 0.34 12.58
CA VAL A 119 -3.57 0.76 12.29
C VAL A 119 -3.61 1.35 10.89
N ARG A 120 -4.54 0.85 10.07
CA ARG A 120 -4.84 1.38 8.73
C ARG A 120 -6.21 2.06 8.77
N ASP A 121 -6.25 3.38 8.75
CA ASP A 121 -7.49 4.15 8.62
C ASP A 121 -7.69 4.57 7.17
N ARG A 122 -8.79 4.11 6.58
CA ARG A 122 -9.05 4.24 5.15
C ARG A 122 -10.27 5.09 4.90
N LEU A 123 -10.17 5.94 3.89
CA LEU A 123 -11.24 6.79 3.40
C LEU A 123 -11.27 6.75 1.87
N LEU A 124 -12.46 6.58 1.32
CA LEU A 124 -12.73 6.69 -0.12
C LEU A 124 -13.65 7.89 -0.34
N SER A 125 -13.18 8.90 -1.07
CA SER A 125 -13.94 10.11 -1.43
C SER A 125 -13.76 10.40 -2.93
N ASP A 126 -13.11 11.52 -3.27
CA ASP A 126 -12.64 11.83 -4.62
C ASP A 126 -11.41 10.98 -4.98
N GLY A 127 -10.67 10.50 -3.98
CA GLY A 127 -9.57 9.56 -4.13
C GLY A 127 -9.60 8.49 -3.04
N PHE A 128 -8.55 7.67 -2.98
CA PHE A 128 -8.33 6.76 -1.87
C PHE A 128 -7.30 7.35 -0.92
N ALA A 129 -7.68 7.62 0.32
CA ALA A 129 -6.75 8.01 1.37
C ALA A 129 -6.57 6.87 2.36
N GLU A 130 -5.32 6.56 2.72
CA GLU A 130 -5.02 5.65 3.82
C GLU A 130 -4.02 6.29 4.77
N ARG A 131 -4.35 6.27 6.06
CA ARG A 131 -3.42 6.53 7.14
C ARG A 131 -2.88 5.23 7.70
N ILE A 132 -1.55 5.10 7.75
CA ILE A 132 -0.89 3.95 8.38
C ILE A 132 -0.17 4.45 9.64
N THR A 133 -0.66 4.01 10.80
CA THR A 133 -0.06 4.29 12.11
C THR A 133 0.70 3.07 12.60
N LEU A 134 1.92 3.27 13.07
CA LEU A 134 2.79 2.22 13.60
C LEU A 134 3.13 2.52 15.07
N GLU A 135 2.73 1.62 15.96
CA GLU A 135 2.90 1.77 17.41
C GLU A 135 3.87 0.71 17.95
N ASN A 136 4.81 1.10 18.83
CA ASN A 136 5.74 0.19 19.47
C ASN A 136 5.33 -0.08 20.92
N PHE A 137 4.97 -1.34 21.21
CA PHE A 137 4.59 -1.81 22.54
C PHE A 137 5.73 -2.45 23.32
N THR A 138 6.98 -2.36 22.84
CA THR A 138 8.15 -2.82 23.57
C THR A 138 8.67 -1.73 24.52
N THR A 139 9.53 -2.13 25.46
CA THR A 139 10.16 -1.21 26.43
C THR A 139 11.40 -0.50 25.86
N HIS A 140 11.72 -0.70 24.58
CA HIS A 140 12.90 -0.13 23.93
C HIS A 140 12.58 0.33 22.50
N PRO A 141 13.30 1.30 21.93
CA PRO A 141 13.08 1.70 20.55
C PRO A 141 13.37 0.55 19.58
N GLU A 142 12.40 0.25 18.70
CA GLU A 142 12.55 -0.73 17.65
C GLU A 142 12.87 -0.07 16.30
N ARG A 143 13.57 -0.81 15.45
CA ARG A 143 13.75 -0.45 14.04
C ARG A 143 12.98 -1.44 13.18
N CYS A 144 12.15 -0.91 12.29
CA CYS A 144 11.52 -1.72 11.26
C CYS A 144 11.54 -0.99 9.91
N CYS A 145 11.46 -1.78 8.86
CA CYS A 145 11.23 -1.32 7.50
C CYS A 145 9.75 -1.54 7.18
N LEU A 146 9.06 -0.46 6.83
CA LEU A 146 7.75 -0.51 6.22
C LEU A 146 7.91 -0.52 4.71
N THR A 147 7.21 -1.44 4.07
CA THR A 147 7.29 -1.64 2.63
C THR A 147 5.88 -1.65 2.05
N LEU A 148 5.64 -0.82 1.03
CA LEU A 148 4.40 -0.83 0.26
C LEU A 148 4.66 -1.31 -1.15
N ARG A 149 3.98 -2.38 -1.58
CA ARG A 149 4.05 -2.85 -2.98
C ARG A 149 2.89 -2.34 -3.79
N LEU A 150 3.18 -1.87 -5.00
CA LEU A 150 2.26 -1.07 -5.80
C LEU A 150 2.31 -1.47 -7.26
N ASP A 151 1.15 -1.47 -7.92
CA ASP A 151 1.06 -1.57 -9.38
C ASP A 151 -0.31 -1.05 -9.85
N ALA A 152 -0.37 -0.65 -11.12
CA ALA A 152 -1.58 -0.29 -11.84
C ALA A 152 -1.57 -0.89 -13.24
N ASP A 153 -2.57 -1.71 -13.54
CA ASP A 153 -2.71 -2.41 -14.82
C ASP A 153 -3.68 -1.74 -15.80
N PHE A 154 -4.53 -0.83 -15.31
CA PHE A 154 -5.60 -0.17 -16.08
C PHE A 154 -6.54 -1.17 -16.77
N ALA A 155 -6.74 -2.33 -16.16
CA ALA A 155 -7.64 -3.36 -16.69
C ALA A 155 -9.10 -2.94 -16.54
N ASP A 156 -9.90 -3.05 -17.59
CA ASP A 156 -11.34 -2.84 -17.46
C ASP A 156 -12.05 -4.05 -16.79
N ILE A 157 -13.28 -3.84 -16.34
CA ILE A 157 -14.03 -4.87 -15.61
C ILE A 157 -14.29 -6.14 -16.44
N PHE A 158 -14.30 -6.05 -17.78
CA PHE A 158 -14.42 -7.23 -18.64
C PHE A 158 -13.11 -8.01 -18.68
N GLU A 159 -11.96 -7.32 -18.77
CA GLU A 159 -10.64 -7.94 -18.64
C GLU A 159 -10.49 -8.65 -17.30
N VAL A 160 -10.86 -8.00 -16.20
CA VAL A 160 -10.86 -8.59 -14.86
C VAL A 160 -11.80 -9.81 -14.77
N ARG A 161 -12.91 -9.82 -15.52
CA ARG A 161 -13.83 -10.98 -15.60
C ARG A 161 -13.35 -12.09 -16.56
N GLY A 162 -12.19 -11.90 -17.19
CA GLY A 162 -11.54 -12.91 -18.04
C GLY A 162 -11.82 -12.75 -19.53
N VAL A 163 -12.35 -11.61 -19.97
CA VAL A 163 -12.43 -11.28 -21.40
C VAL A 163 -11.04 -10.90 -21.88
N VAL A 164 -10.51 -11.66 -22.84
CA VAL A 164 -9.25 -11.32 -23.50
C VAL A 164 -9.53 -10.26 -24.54
N ARG A 165 -8.82 -9.13 -24.48
CA ARG A 165 -8.91 -8.05 -25.47
C ARG A 165 -7.91 -8.31 -26.60
N ASP A 166 -8.35 -8.11 -27.84
CA ASP A 166 -7.48 -8.19 -29.01
C ASP A 166 -6.38 -7.10 -28.99
N GLN A 167 -6.70 -5.94 -28.40
CA GLN A 167 -5.80 -4.79 -28.28
C GLN A 167 -5.99 -4.10 -26.94
N ARG A 168 -4.89 -3.60 -26.38
CA ARG A 168 -4.86 -2.71 -25.22
C ARG A 168 -4.13 -1.42 -25.59
N GLY A 169 -4.35 -0.38 -24.80
CA GLY A 169 -3.51 0.80 -24.79
C GLY A 169 -2.08 0.49 -24.31
N THR A 170 -1.27 1.53 -24.23
CA THR A 170 0.14 1.41 -23.84
C THR A 170 0.34 1.95 -22.43
N ARG A 171 0.87 1.11 -21.55
CA ARG A 171 1.40 1.54 -20.25
C ARG A 171 2.77 2.17 -20.48
N GLU A 172 2.94 3.40 -20.04
CA GLU A 172 4.25 4.06 -20.08
C GLU A 172 5.14 3.54 -18.94
N PRO A 173 6.46 3.78 -18.98
CA PRO A 173 7.33 3.53 -17.84
C PRO A 173 6.82 4.28 -16.61
N ASP A 174 6.87 3.59 -15.48
CA ASP A 174 6.42 4.14 -14.20
C ASP A 174 7.37 5.22 -13.72
N GLN A 175 6.79 6.27 -13.13
CA GLN A 175 7.51 7.50 -12.84
C GLN A 175 7.63 7.66 -11.34
N VAL A 176 8.84 7.47 -10.82
CA VAL A 176 9.18 7.84 -9.45
C VAL A 176 9.23 9.37 -9.36
N ARG A 177 8.55 9.92 -8.36
CA ARG A 177 8.49 11.35 -8.03
C ARG A 177 9.06 11.54 -6.64
N ASP A 178 9.41 12.79 -6.31
CA ASP A 178 9.90 13.13 -4.97
C ASP A 178 8.88 12.76 -3.87
N ASP A 179 7.58 12.84 -4.17
CA ASP A 179 6.48 12.58 -3.24
C ASP A 179 5.71 11.28 -3.49
N GLY A 180 6.23 10.36 -4.32
CA GLY A 180 5.58 9.06 -4.54
C GLY A 180 5.81 8.46 -5.93
N VAL A 181 4.78 7.80 -6.48
CA VAL A 181 4.82 7.11 -7.77
C VAL A 181 3.65 7.55 -8.65
N GLU A 182 3.89 7.69 -9.94
CA GLU A 182 2.84 7.91 -10.94
C GLU A 182 2.87 6.78 -11.99
N PHE A 183 1.74 6.10 -12.13
CA PHE A 183 1.47 5.15 -13.20
C PHE A 183 0.72 5.84 -14.33
N VAL A 184 1.10 5.56 -15.57
CA VAL A 184 0.50 6.19 -16.74
C VAL A 184 0.10 5.16 -17.78
N TYR A 185 -1.10 5.32 -18.33
CA TYR A 185 -1.62 4.50 -19.41
C TYR A 185 -2.25 5.37 -20.51
N VAL A 186 -1.84 5.14 -21.75
CA VAL A 186 -2.41 5.78 -22.93
C VAL A 186 -3.38 4.80 -23.58
N GLY A 187 -4.68 5.10 -23.52
CA GLY A 187 -5.71 4.26 -24.11
C GLY A 187 -5.66 4.23 -25.63
N LEU A 188 -6.41 3.30 -26.24
CA LEU A 188 -6.58 3.24 -27.70
C LEU A 188 -7.25 4.50 -28.28
N ASP A 189 -7.94 5.24 -27.42
CA ASP A 189 -8.52 6.57 -27.69
C ASP A 189 -7.48 7.70 -27.69
N GLY A 190 -6.20 7.38 -27.43
CA GLY A 190 -5.13 8.37 -27.26
C GLY A 190 -5.20 9.14 -25.94
N GLN A 191 -6.19 8.85 -25.08
CA GLN A 191 -6.35 9.56 -23.81
C GLN A 191 -5.41 9.00 -22.75
N ARG A 192 -4.71 9.90 -22.06
CA ARG A 192 -3.76 9.57 -21.00
C ARG A 192 -4.47 9.49 -19.66
N ARG A 193 -4.44 8.31 -19.05
CA ARG A 193 -4.96 8.01 -17.71
C ARG A 193 -3.78 7.90 -16.75
N ARG A 194 -3.99 8.36 -15.51
CA ARG A 194 -2.93 8.40 -14.50
C ARG A 194 -3.48 7.94 -13.16
N THR A 195 -2.65 7.20 -12.44
CA THR A 195 -2.84 6.89 -11.02
C THR A 195 -1.62 7.42 -10.29
N ARG A 196 -1.83 8.35 -9.36
CA ARG A 196 -0.73 8.91 -8.57
C ARG A 196 -0.87 8.46 -7.12
N LEU A 197 0.14 7.77 -6.63
CA LEU A 197 0.34 7.56 -5.20
C LEU A 197 1.18 8.70 -4.66
N ARG A 198 0.69 9.40 -3.65
CA ARG A 198 1.45 10.38 -2.89
C ARG A 198 1.70 9.85 -1.48
N VAL A 199 2.89 10.10 -0.97
CA VAL A 199 3.31 9.74 0.38
C VAL A 199 3.60 11.02 1.14
N SER A 200 2.94 11.22 2.28
CA SER A 200 3.21 12.35 3.16
C SER A 200 4.57 12.18 3.87
N ASP A 201 5.14 13.30 4.32
CA ASP A 201 6.09 13.24 5.44
C ASP A 201 5.41 12.59 6.67
N PRO A 202 6.13 11.98 7.64
CA PRO A 202 7.57 11.82 7.77
C PRO A 202 8.07 10.49 7.18
N MET A 203 7.31 9.82 6.30
CA MET A 203 7.79 8.59 5.64
C MET A 203 9.10 8.82 4.86
N ARG A 204 9.43 10.10 4.56
CA ARG A 204 10.70 10.57 4.02
C ARG A 204 11.89 10.60 4.98
N GLN A 205 11.71 10.46 6.30
CA GLN A 205 12.73 10.88 7.29
C GLN A 205 13.86 9.87 7.60
N VAL A 206 13.98 8.71 6.94
CA VAL A 206 15.17 7.82 6.98
C VAL A 206 15.28 7.12 5.61
N PRO A 207 16.47 6.73 5.10
CA PRO A 207 16.70 6.58 3.66
C PRO A 207 15.71 5.58 3.08
N ALA A 208 14.83 6.11 2.25
CA ALA A 208 13.73 5.41 1.62
C ALA A 208 14.09 5.27 0.14
N SER A 209 14.51 4.08 -0.27
CA SER A 209 14.57 3.77 -1.69
C SER A 209 13.13 3.63 -2.20
N LEU A 210 12.67 4.56 -3.03
CA LEU A 210 11.41 4.41 -3.73
C LEU A 210 11.67 3.72 -5.07
N THR A 211 11.08 2.56 -5.24
CA THR A 211 11.04 1.84 -6.50
C THR A 211 9.62 1.79 -7.03
N VAL A 212 9.52 1.67 -8.35
CA VAL A 212 8.23 1.63 -9.06
C VAL A 212 7.25 0.58 -8.51
N GLU A 213 7.79 -0.55 -8.04
CA GLU A 213 7.01 -1.65 -7.46
C GLU A 213 6.92 -1.59 -5.93
N GLN A 214 7.78 -0.81 -5.27
CA GLN A 214 7.98 -0.87 -3.83
C GLN A 214 8.41 0.47 -3.24
N VAL A 215 7.69 0.95 -2.22
CA VAL A 215 8.10 2.08 -1.39
C VAL A 215 8.60 1.55 -0.05
N ASP A 216 9.88 1.75 0.25
CA ASP A 216 10.45 1.38 1.54
C ASP A 216 10.68 2.61 2.41
N ALA A 217 10.34 2.51 3.69
CA ALA A 217 10.68 3.50 4.70
C ALA A 217 11.20 2.80 5.95
N CYS A 218 12.42 3.12 6.35
CA CYS A 218 12.86 2.85 7.71
C CYS A 218 12.35 3.99 8.58
N VAL A 219 11.74 3.68 9.71
CA VAL A 219 11.27 4.71 10.64
C VAL A 219 11.83 4.43 12.02
N ARG A 220 12.30 5.50 12.69
CA ARG A 220 12.61 5.45 14.10
C ARG A 220 11.40 6.01 14.84
N LEU A 221 10.78 5.19 15.67
CA LEU A 221 9.56 5.54 16.38
C LEU A 221 9.89 6.50 17.54
N GLY A 222 9.21 7.65 17.63
CA GLY A 222 9.41 8.61 18.75
C GLY A 222 9.21 10.12 18.52
N GLU A 223 8.74 10.61 17.35
CA GLU A 223 8.46 12.05 17.14
C GLU A 223 6.95 12.30 16.89
N PRO A 224 6.35 13.41 17.39
CA PRO A 224 4.92 13.69 17.24
C PRO A 224 4.55 14.27 15.85
N TRP A 225 3.38 13.87 15.33
CA TRP A 225 2.79 14.30 14.05
C TRP A 225 1.78 15.47 14.23
N PRO A 226 1.72 16.48 13.31
CA PRO A 226 0.68 17.52 13.32
C PRO A 226 -0.69 17.03 12.81
N ASP A 227 -1.78 17.66 13.25
CA ASP A 227 -3.16 17.26 12.94
C ASP A 227 -3.51 17.31 11.44
N ALA A 228 -3.71 16.13 10.84
CA ALA A 228 -4.24 15.89 9.48
C ALA A 228 -3.38 16.40 8.29
N PRO A 229 -3.51 15.79 7.10
CA PRO A 229 -2.94 16.37 5.88
C PRO A 229 -3.67 17.69 5.54
N ASP A 230 -2.93 18.72 5.15
CA ASP A 230 -3.47 20.04 4.80
C ASP A 230 -4.39 20.02 3.54
N GLU A 231 -4.35 18.97 2.71
CA GLU A 231 -5.13 18.86 1.47
C GLU A 231 -5.74 17.45 1.26
N PRO A 232 -7.00 17.34 0.78
CA PRO A 232 -7.63 16.08 0.40
C PRO A 232 -7.01 15.47 -0.88
N ALA A 233 -7.19 14.16 -1.09
CA ALA A 233 -6.79 13.48 -2.32
C ALA A 233 -7.70 13.90 -3.49
N GLU A 234 -7.11 14.34 -4.60
CA GLU A 234 -7.84 14.67 -5.84
C GLU A 234 -8.38 13.42 -6.56
N PRO A 235 -9.35 13.56 -7.48
CA PRO A 235 -9.81 12.50 -8.37
C PRO A 235 -8.69 11.67 -9.00
N GLY A 236 -8.65 10.37 -8.68
CA GLY A 236 -7.64 9.42 -9.20
C GLY A 236 -6.30 9.41 -8.45
N GLN A 237 -6.21 10.13 -7.33
CA GLN A 237 -5.05 10.06 -6.43
C GLN A 237 -5.28 9.06 -5.30
N VAL A 238 -4.19 8.38 -4.93
CA VAL A 238 -4.09 7.66 -3.66
C VAL A 238 -3.19 8.49 -2.74
N LEU A 239 -3.74 9.04 -1.66
CA LEU A 239 -2.98 9.79 -0.66
C LEU A 239 -2.66 8.87 0.52
N LEU A 240 -1.39 8.55 0.70
CA LEU A 240 -0.91 7.86 1.87
C LEU A 240 -0.40 8.87 2.87
N VAL A 241 -1.06 8.90 4.02
CA VAL A 241 -0.65 9.71 5.16
C VAL A 241 0.04 8.78 6.16
N PHE A 242 1.34 8.95 6.35
CA PHE A 242 2.05 8.17 7.35
C PHE A 242 2.11 8.95 8.66
N ASP A 243 1.65 8.34 9.76
CA ASP A 243 1.57 8.97 11.09
C ASP A 243 2.33 8.09 12.10
N PRO A 244 3.61 8.37 12.38
CA PRO A 244 4.31 7.69 13.47
C PRO A 244 4.01 8.40 14.79
N THR A 245 3.22 7.78 15.65
CA THR A 245 2.98 8.20 17.03
C THR A 245 3.05 6.95 17.92
N LEU A 246 3.65 6.86 19.12
CA LEU A 246 4.46 7.72 19.99
C LEU A 246 5.42 6.79 20.79
N ALA A 247 6.36 7.38 21.54
CA ALA A 247 7.36 6.74 22.41
C ALA A 247 6.81 5.62 23.34
N PRO A 248 7.68 4.69 23.80
CA PRO A 248 7.28 3.59 24.70
C PRO A 248 6.47 4.09 25.90
N GLY A 249 5.37 3.39 26.19
CA GLY A 249 4.56 3.61 27.40
C GLY A 249 5.26 3.24 28.69
#